data_AF-A0AAQ3PUR9-F1
#
_entry.id   AF-A0AAQ3PUR9-F1
#
_cell.length_a   1.000
_cell.length_b   1.000
_cell.length_c   1.000
_cell.angle_alpha   90.00
_cell.angle_beta   90.00
_cell.angle_gamma   90.00
#
_symmetry.space_group_name_H-M   'P 1'
#
loop_
_entity.id
_entity.type
_entity.pdbx_description
1 polymer ?
#
loop_
_entity_poly.entity_id
_entity_poly.type
_entity_poly.pdbx_seq_one_letter_code
_entity_poly.pdbx_strand_id
1 'polypeptide(L)'
;MEGAVILHETLHELHKKKKNGVILKINFEKAYDKVRWNFLQQTLRMIGFSYAWCTWIKSFVQGRNVGIKINDQMGPYFQTRKSLRQGDPLSPILFNIVADILAIILARAKEGGQINGVIPHLVDDGLSILQYADDTIIFMDHDLAQANSMKLLLCAFEQLSGLNINFHKSEILCFGQAKEFESTYSHLFGCKTGTFPFRYMGIPLHYRKLKNTDWRMVEERSEKRLSGWKGKLLYVGERLVLINTVLSSLPMFILSFFEVPRGVLKRMDYFRSRFFWQIDQHKKKYWLAKWEILCQPKDQGGLGILDLDLQNRSLLSKWLFKLCKKGIWQQLLRNKYLRNWTLSQVERKPGDSHFWSSLMGVKAQFLNLGSFILKNWTQVRFWEDTLLGGVALKYQFPLFNIVRKTTGNRGRSLRRSLLANKLRDWENIVARVMNLNLQEENDYFKWHLHKNGIFSVRSMYRYLVNNGVKVSMEIWQSKLPLKIKIFLWYLKKAVLLTKDNLGRLNWHGVKSCCFCGTSETIQHLFLDCSYAKFLWRTV
;
A
#
# COMPACT_ATOMS: atom_id res chain seq x y z
N MET A 1 4.65 0.86 -6.93
CA MET A 1 3.99 -0.23 -6.16
C MET A 1 3.68 -1.46 -7.00
N GLU A 2 3.16 -1.33 -8.22
CA GLU A 2 2.82 -2.50 -9.07
C GLU A 2 4.04 -3.38 -9.37
N GLY A 3 5.19 -2.77 -9.62
CA GLY A 3 6.46 -3.49 -9.72
C GLY A 3 6.82 -4.31 -8.48
N ALA A 4 6.49 -3.86 -7.28
CA ALA A 4 6.72 -4.64 -6.06
C ALA A 4 5.84 -5.91 -6.02
N VAL A 5 4.61 -5.86 -6.57
CA VAL A 5 3.74 -7.04 -6.72
C VAL A 5 4.37 -8.02 -7.71
N ILE A 6 4.75 -7.53 -8.90
CA ILE A 6 5.38 -8.36 -9.93
C ILE A 6 6.61 -9.05 -9.34
N LEU A 7 7.53 -8.29 -8.75
CA LEU A 7 8.74 -8.81 -8.15
C LEU A 7 8.47 -9.83 -7.04
N HIS A 8 7.56 -9.52 -6.10
CA HIS A 8 7.19 -10.45 -5.03
C HIS A 8 6.63 -11.77 -5.57
N GLU A 9 5.76 -11.70 -6.57
CA GLU A 9 5.14 -12.88 -7.16
C GLU A 9 6.10 -13.70 -8.00
N THR A 10 7.04 -13.05 -8.71
CA THR A 10 8.12 -13.69 -9.45
C THR A 10 9.07 -14.43 -8.49
N LEU A 11 9.53 -13.77 -7.42
CA LEU A 11 10.37 -14.38 -6.38
C LEU A 11 9.71 -15.62 -5.78
N HIS A 12 8.43 -15.51 -5.44
CA HIS A 12 7.66 -16.61 -4.91
C HIS A 12 7.53 -17.77 -5.93
N GLU A 13 7.27 -17.47 -7.19
CA GLU A 13 7.11 -18.48 -8.24
C GLU A 13 8.42 -19.23 -8.50
N LEU A 14 9.55 -18.51 -8.60
CA LEU A 14 10.88 -19.09 -8.78
C LEU A 14 11.21 -20.08 -7.66
N HIS A 15 11.00 -19.67 -6.40
CA HIS A 15 11.24 -20.54 -5.25
C HIS A 15 10.26 -21.72 -5.20
N LYS A 16 8.94 -21.48 -5.35
CA LYS A 16 7.92 -22.53 -5.19
C LYS A 16 8.03 -23.63 -6.23
N LYS A 17 8.34 -23.28 -7.48
CA LYS A 17 8.50 -24.25 -8.57
C LYS A 17 9.95 -24.74 -8.73
N LYS A 18 10.87 -24.35 -7.84
CA LYS A 18 12.31 -24.62 -7.96
C LYS A 18 12.85 -24.28 -9.36
N LYS A 19 12.35 -23.19 -9.96
CA LYS A 19 12.82 -22.76 -11.27
C LYS A 19 14.22 -22.19 -11.14
N ASN A 20 15.02 -22.45 -12.15
CA ASN A 20 16.33 -21.84 -12.29
C ASN A 20 16.14 -20.38 -12.71
N GLY A 21 16.91 -19.49 -12.12
CA GLY A 21 16.82 -18.08 -12.46
C GLY A 21 17.72 -17.22 -11.59
N VAL A 22 18.09 -16.08 -12.15
CA VAL A 22 19.01 -15.11 -11.54
C VAL A 22 18.32 -13.76 -11.53
N ILE A 23 18.33 -13.11 -10.37
CA ILE A 23 17.82 -11.75 -10.21
C ILE A 23 19.00 -10.85 -9.88
N LEU A 24 19.23 -9.87 -10.74
CA LEU A 24 20.28 -8.87 -10.57
C LEU A 24 19.62 -7.53 -10.24
N LYS A 25 19.82 -7.06 -9.01
CA LYS A 25 19.43 -5.73 -8.58
C LYS A 25 20.56 -4.75 -8.85
N ILE A 26 20.33 -3.84 -9.79
CA ILE A 26 21.28 -2.83 -10.24
C ILE A 26 21.17 -1.58 -9.39
N ASN A 27 22.31 -0.94 -9.15
CA ASN A 27 22.39 0.37 -8.53
C ASN A 27 23.16 1.34 -9.43
N PHE A 28 22.53 2.43 -9.88
CA PHE A 28 23.20 3.47 -10.67
C PHE A 28 23.97 4.45 -9.79
N GLU A 29 25.21 4.75 -10.16
CA GLU A 29 26.03 5.70 -9.44
C GLU A 29 25.64 7.14 -9.79
N LYS A 30 25.04 7.86 -8.85
CA LYS A 30 24.61 9.26 -9.03
C LYS A 30 23.81 9.44 -10.33
N ALA A 31 22.71 8.69 -10.44
CA ALA A 31 21.96 8.48 -11.68
C ALA A 31 21.65 9.77 -12.47
N TYR A 32 21.22 10.84 -11.79
CA TYR A 32 20.96 12.13 -12.45
C TYR A 32 22.23 12.83 -12.93
N ASP A 33 23.33 12.76 -12.18
CA ASP A 33 24.53 13.57 -12.42
C ASP A 33 25.36 13.06 -13.59
N LYS A 34 25.17 11.80 -14.00
CA LYS A 34 26.01 11.16 -15.01
C LYS A 34 25.41 11.07 -16.42
N VAL A 35 24.13 11.41 -16.60
CA VAL A 35 23.45 11.36 -17.91
C VAL A 35 24.17 12.21 -18.95
N ARG A 36 24.55 11.59 -20.07
CA ARG A 36 25.15 12.27 -21.24
C ARG A 36 24.08 12.97 -22.06
N TRP A 37 24.30 14.26 -22.33
CA TRP A 37 23.34 15.09 -23.07
C TRP A 37 23.18 14.68 -24.53
N ASN A 38 24.25 14.24 -25.18
CA ASN A 38 24.18 13.75 -26.57
C ASN A 38 23.29 12.52 -26.69
N PHE A 39 23.40 11.59 -25.71
CA PHE A 39 22.54 10.42 -25.66
C PHE A 39 21.08 10.80 -25.40
N LEU A 40 20.80 11.67 -24.42
CA LEU A 40 19.45 12.20 -24.18
C LEU A 40 18.84 12.80 -25.45
N GLN A 41 19.60 13.62 -26.18
CA GLN A 41 19.14 14.23 -27.43
C GLN A 41 18.84 13.20 -28.52
N GLN A 42 19.68 12.17 -28.64
CA GLN A 42 19.45 11.07 -29.56
C GLN A 42 18.20 10.27 -29.17
N THR A 43 18.02 9.97 -27.88
CA THR A 43 16.83 9.29 -27.35
C THR A 43 15.54 10.05 -27.65
N LEU A 44 15.52 11.37 -27.43
CA LEU A 44 14.35 12.20 -27.75
C LEU A 44 13.99 12.14 -29.25
N ARG A 45 15.00 12.18 -30.13
CA ARG A 45 14.77 12.04 -31.58
C ARG A 45 14.24 10.66 -31.96
N MET A 46 14.79 9.59 -31.38
CA MET A 46 14.35 8.22 -31.64
C MET A 46 12.91 7.97 -31.18
N ILE A 47 12.47 8.62 -30.12
CA ILE A 47 11.08 8.54 -29.63
C ILE A 47 10.11 9.36 -30.50
N GLY A 48 10.62 10.29 -31.33
CA GLY A 48 9.81 11.10 -32.24
C GLY A 48 9.49 12.50 -31.73
N PHE A 49 10.24 13.03 -30.76
CA PHE A 49 10.05 14.43 -30.35
C PHE A 49 10.44 15.40 -31.47
N SER A 50 9.62 16.44 -31.66
CA SER A 50 9.88 17.47 -32.67
C SER A 50 11.24 18.16 -32.47
N TYR A 51 11.78 18.72 -33.56
CA TYR A 51 13.03 19.47 -33.52
C TYR A 51 12.99 20.65 -32.54
N ALA A 52 11.87 21.38 -32.47
CA ALA A 52 11.69 22.50 -31.55
C ALA A 52 11.86 22.04 -30.09
N TRP A 53 11.20 20.94 -29.70
CA TRP A 53 11.32 20.35 -28.37
C TRP A 53 12.75 19.91 -28.05
N CYS A 54 13.41 19.22 -28.98
CA CYS A 54 14.80 18.79 -28.80
C CYS A 54 15.72 19.99 -28.53
N THR A 55 15.54 21.09 -29.28
CA THR A 55 16.30 22.33 -29.13
C THR A 55 16.05 23.01 -27.79
N TRP A 56 14.80 23.08 -27.33
CA TRP A 56 14.47 23.62 -26.01
C TRP A 56 15.13 22.82 -24.88
N ILE A 57 15.04 21.48 -24.92
CA ILE A 57 15.72 20.63 -23.93
C ILE A 57 17.24 20.80 -24.02
N LYS A 58 17.80 20.93 -25.22
CA LYS A 58 19.24 21.16 -25.40
C LYS A 58 19.67 22.47 -24.73
N SER A 59 18.98 23.58 -24.99
CA SER A 59 19.26 24.86 -24.36
C SER A 59 18.99 24.88 -22.85
N PHE A 60 18.06 24.05 -22.37
CA PHE A 60 17.79 23.92 -20.95
C PHE A 60 18.89 23.21 -20.19
N VAL A 61 19.43 22.15 -20.80
CA VAL A 61 20.40 21.25 -20.18
C VAL A 61 21.84 21.73 -20.39
N GLN A 62 22.15 22.33 -21.55
CA GLN A 62 23.48 22.81 -21.91
C GLN A 62 23.71 24.29 -21.52
N GLY A 63 24.98 24.69 -21.42
CA GLY A 63 25.36 26.12 -21.35
C GLY A 63 25.21 26.79 -19.98
N ARG A 64 25.01 26.03 -18.89
CA ARG A 64 24.86 26.58 -17.55
C ARG A 64 26.12 26.40 -16.71
N ASN A 65 26.50 27.48 -16.03
CA ASN A 65 27.51 27.48 -14.98
C ASN A 65 26.85 27.15 -13.64
N VAL A 66 27.43 26.20 -12.91
CA VAL A 66 26.99 25.80 -11.58
C VAL A 66 27.95 26.37 -10.55
N GLY A 67 27.42 27.06 -9.56
CA GLY A 67 28.16 27.47 -8.36
C GLY A 67 27.60 26.72 -7.15
N ILE A 68 28.48 26.23 -6.28
CA ILE A 68 28.07 25.57 -5.03
C ILE A 68 28.06 26.62 -3.93
N LYS A 69 26.90 26.81 -3.28
CA LYS A 69 26.74 27.72 -2.15
C LYS A 69 27.05 26.96 -0.85
N ILE A 70 28.11 27.33 -0.15
CA ILE A 70 28.51 26.75 1.14
C ILE A 70 28.52 27.89 2.18
N ASN A 71 27.78 27.74 3.28
CA ASN A 71 27.70 28.74 4.36
C ASN A 71 27.37 30.15 3.85
N ASP A 72 26.37 30.26 2.99
CA ASP A 72 25.96 31.49 2.32
C ASP A 72 26.97 32.15 1.36
N GLN A 73 28.14 31.55 1.17
CA GLN A 73 29.13 32.01 0.19
C GLN A 73 29.03 31.18 -1.10
N MET A 74 28.94 31.86 -2.23
CA MET A 74 28.99 31.23 -3.55
C MET A 74 30.43 30.89 -3.90
N GLY A 75 30.72 29.60 -4.07
CA GLY A 75 31.99 29.13 -4.61
C GLY A 75 32.16 29.47 -6.11
N PRO A 76 33.34 29.17 -6.69
CA PRO A 76 33.61 29.43 -8.10
C PRO A 76 32.65 28.66 -9.00
N TYR A 77 32.22 29.33 -10.08
CA TYR A 77 31.37 28.74 -11.09
C TYR A 77 32.17 27.76 -11.97
N PHE A 78 31.60 26.58 -12.21
CA PHE A 78 32.13 25.62 -13.17
C PHE A 78 31.05 25.17 -14.14
N GLN A 79 31.45 24.82 -15.36
CA GLN A 79 30.52 24.38 -16.38
C GLN A 79 30.26 22.88 -16.26
N THR A 80 29.00 22.47 -16.21
CA THR A 80 28.65 21.05 -16.32
C THR A 80 28.73 20.60 -17.78
N ARG A 81 29.14 19.36 -18.02
CA ARG A 81 29.20 18.75 -19.37
C ARG A 81 28.25 17.56 -19.54
N LYS A 82 27.67 17.11 -18.43
CA LYS A 82 26.72 16.01 -18.26
C LYS A 82 26.00 16.24 -16.94
N SER A 83 24.75 15.79 -16.86
CA SER A 83 23.85 15.77 -15.69
C SER A 83 22.43 16.22 -16.05
N LEU A 84 21.50 15.79 -15.21
CA LEU A 84 20.17 16.33 -15.04
C LEU A 84 20.08 16.95 -13.64
N ARG A 85 19.41 18.08 -13.51
CA ARG A 85 19.41 18.85 -12.26
C ARG A 85 18.48 18.23 -11.22
N GLN A 86 19.01 17.82 -10.07
CA GLN A 86 18.18 17.39 -8.96
C GLN A 86 17.36 18.56 -8.40
N GLY A 87 16.07 18.32 -8.16
CA GLY A 87 15.12 19.35 -7.72
C GLY A 87 14.43 20.12 -8.85
N ASP A 88 14.86 19.93 -10.09
CA ASP A 88 14.16 20.47 -11.27
C ASP A 88 12.99 19.56 -11.69
N PRO A 89 11.77 20.09 -11.91
CA PRO A 89 10.61 19.30 -12.32
C PRO A 89 10.77 18.49 -13.61
N LEU A 90 11.61 18.92 -14.56
CA LEU A 90 11.79 18.23 -15.84
C LEU A 90 12.75 17.04 -15.76
N SER A 91 13.78 17.15 -14.94
CA SER A 91 14.84 16.14 -14.80
C SER A 91 14.33 14.70 -14.57
N PRO A 92 13.34 14.42 -13.70
CA PRO A 92 12.82 13.07 -13.50
C PRO A 92 12.23 12.45 -14.77
N ILE A 93 11.53 13.24 -15.59
CA ILE A 93 10.91 12.76 -16.83
C ILE A 93 11.99 12.46 -17.86
N LEU A 94 12.96 13.36 -18.01
CA LEU A 94 14.10 13.18 -18.91
C LEU A 94 14.95 11.96 -18.50
N PHE A 95 15.12 11.73 -17.20
CA PHE A 95 15.80 10.55 -16.69
C PHE A 95 15.06 9.26 -17.07
N ASN A 96 13.74 9.21 -16.85
CA ASN A 96 12.94 8.04 -17.22
C ASN A 96 13.04 7.74 -18.72
N ILE A 97 13.00 8.76 -19.58
CA ILE A 97 13.18 8.61 -21.03
C ILE A 97 14.52 7.95 -21.39
N VAL A 98 15.61 8.38 -20.73
CA VAL A 98 16.95 7.79 -20.93
C VAL A 98 17.03 6.36 -20.39
N ALA A 99 16.48 6.12 -19.20
CA ALA A 99 16.49 4.81 -18.56
C ALA A 99 15.63 3.77 -19.31
N ASP A 100 14.56 4.19 -19.97
CA ASP A 100 13.67 3.33 -20.77
C ASP A 100 14.38 2.73 -22.00
N ILE A 101 15.42 3.40 -22.52
CA ILE A 101 16.26 2.83 -23.59
C ILE A 101 16.90 1.50 -23.17
N LEU A 102 17.22 1.31 -21.88
CA LEU A 102 17.72 0.02 -21.41
C LEU A 102 16.68 -1.08 -21.62
N ALA A 103 15.39 -0.82 -21.32
CA ALA A 103 14.33 -1.78 -21.54
C ALA A 103 14.19 -2.13 -23.03
N ILE A 104 14.32 -1.15 -23.93
CA ILE A 104 14.28 -1.36 -25.39
C ILE A 104 15.46 -2.21 -25.87
N ILE A 105 16.67 -1.93 -25.38
CA ILE A 105 17.88 -2.72 -25.72
C ILE A 105 17.68 -4.18 -25.30
N LEU A 106 17.18 -4.43 -24.09
CA LEU A 106 16.93 -5.79 -23.61
C LEU A 106 15.79 -6.46 -24.37
N ALA A 107 14.72 -5.74 -24.73
CA ALA A 107 13.63 -6.29 -25.54
C ALA A 107 14.14 -6.78 -26.91
N ARG A 108 14.99 -6.00 -27.59
CA ARG A 108 15.59 -6.41 -28.87
C ARG A 108 16.55 -7.59 -28.72
N ALA A 109 17.37 -7.61 -27.69
CA ALA A 109 18.27 -8.74 -27.42
C ALA A 109 17.49 -10.03 -27.17
N LYS A 110 16.33 -9.92 -26.52
CA LYS A 110 15.40 -11.02 -26.27
C LYS A 110 14.72 -11.52 -27.54
N GLU A 111 14.25 -10.62 -28.41
CA GLU A 111 13.72 -10.97 -29.74
C GLU A 111 14.77 -11.70 -30.59
N GLY A 112 16.04 -11.28 -30.48
CA GLY A 112 17.17 -11.95 -31.12
C GLY A 112 17.65 -13.24 -30.44
N GLY A 113 16.97 -13.72 -29.38
CA GLY A 113 17.32 -14.95 -28.67
C GLY A 113 18.62 -14.89 -27.85
N GLN A 114 19.18 -13.70 -27.61
CA GLN A 114 20.44 -13.52 -26.88
C GLN A 114 20.25 -13.60 -25.35
N ILE A 115 19.04 -13.30 -24.86
CA ILE A 115 18.68 -13.35 -23.45
C ILE A 115 17.24 -13.84 -23.27
N ASN A 116 16.99 -14.60 -22.20
CA ASN A 116 15.65 -15.03 -21.81
C ASN A 116 15.24 -14.42 -20.47
N GLY A 117 13.96 -14.06 -20.37
CA GLY A 117 13.34 -13.65 -19.11
C GLY A 117 12.93 -14.85 -18.25
N VAL A 118 12.51 -14.58 -17.03
CA VAL A 118 11.96 -15.60 -16.12
C VAL A 118 10.44 -15.70 -16.24
N ILE A 119 9.87 -16.81 -15.76
CA ILE A 119 8.41 -17.06 -15.66
C ILE A 119 7.59 -16.83 -16.97
N PRO A 120 8.01 -17.35 -18.13
CA PRO A 120 7.28 -17.18 -19.40
C PRO A 120 5.86 -17.76 -19.39
N HIS A 121 5.55 -18.65 -18.43
CA HIS A 121 4.20 -19.20 -18.24
C HIS A 121 3.23 -18.26 -17.51
N LEU A 122 3.70 -17.11 -17.00
CA LEU A 122 2.85 -16.12 -16.29
C LEU A 122 2.80 -14.78 -16.99
N VAL A 123 3.91 -14.37 -17.61
CA VAL A 123 4.05 -13.12 -18.35
C VAL A 123 4.50 -13.49 -19.75
N ASP A 124 3.79 -12.99 -20.76
CA ASP A 124 4.10 -13.26 -22.16
C ASP A 124 5.56 -12.87 -22.46
N ASP A 125 6.25 -13.73 -23.19
CA ASP A 125 7.70 -13.69 -23.45
C ASP A 125 8.61 -13.79 -22.20
N GLY A 126 8.08 -13.83 -20.98
CA GLY A 126 8.87 -13.83 -19.75
C GLY A 126 9.33 -12.44 -19.30
N LEU A 127 9.49 -12.28 -17.98
CA LEU A 127 9.89 -11.03 -17.35
C LEU A 127 11.42 -10.90 -17.39
N SER A 128 11.95 -9.85 -18.03
CA SER A 128 13.40 -9.61 -18.15
C SER A 128 13.89 -8.39 -17.38
N ILE A 129 13.05 -7.35 -17.22
CA ILE A 129 13.41 -6.12 -16.53
C ILE A 129 12.23 -5.54 -15.76
N LEU A 130 12.52 -4.94 -14.60
CA LEU A 130 11.60 -4.13 -13.83
C LEU A 130 12.32 -2.86 -13.37
N GLN A 131 11.84 -1.71 -13.82
CA GLN A 131 12.42 -0.40 -13.50
C GLN A 131 11.46 0.49 -12.74
N TYR A 132 12.03 1.27 -11.82
CA TYR A 132 11.35 2.39 -11.19
C TYR A 132 12.35 3.49 -10.87
N ALA A 133 12.34 4.56 -11.67
CA ALA A 133 13.41 5.54 -11.65
C ALA A 133 14.78 4.84 -11.72
N ASP A 134 15.64 5.05 -10.73
CA ASP A 134 16.98 4.48 -10.62
C ASP A 134 17.01 3.03 -10.10
N ASP A 135 15.94 2.56 -9.43
CA ASP A 135 15.85 1.18 -8.95
C ASP A 135 15.55 0.23 -10.13
N THR A 136 16.57 -0.46 -10.64
CA THR A 136 16.46 -1.43 -11.74
C THR A 136 16.71 -2.85 -11.26
N ILE A 137 15.80 -3.76 -11.62
CA ILE A 137 15.95 -5.20 -11.36
C ILE A 137 15.87 -5.94 -12.69
N ILE A 138 16.88 -6.76 -12.96
CA ILE A 138 16.96 -7.61 -14.14
C ILE A 138 16.71 -9.05 -13.72
N PHE A 139 15.98 -9.77 -14.57
CA PHE A 139 15.66 -11.17 -14.40
C PHE A 139 16.23 -11.95 -15.59
N MET A 140 16.96 -13.01 -15.29
CA MET A 140 17.60 -13.86 -16.29
C MET A 140 17.30 -15.32 -15.97
N ASP A 141 17.14 -16.14 -17.00
CA ASP A 141 17.19 -17.59 -16.83
C ASP A 141 18.62 -18.04 -16.45
N HIS A 142 18.76 -19.27 -15.98
CA HIS A 142 20.07 -19.85 -15.68
C HIS A 142 20.79 -20.26 -16.96
N ASP A 143 21.60 -19.35 -17.49
CA ASP A 143 22.49 -19.59 -18.62
C ASP A 143 23.66 -18.61 -18.55
N LEU A 144 24.89 -19.13 -18.44
CA LEU A 144 26.10 -18.30 -18.32
C LEU A 144 26.42 -17.54 -19.61
N ALA A 145 26.09 -18.08 -20.79
CA ALA A 145 26.31 -17.40 -22.06
C ALA A 145 25.35 -16.20 -22.20
N GLN A 146 24.09 -16.38 -21.81
CA GLN A 146 23.11 -15.29 -21.77
C GLN A 146 23.49 -14.24 -20.70
N ALA A 147 24.01 -14.66 -19.56
CA ALA A 147 24.48 -13.73 -18.53
C ALA A 147 25.69 -12.89 -18.98
N ASN A 148 26.62 -13.48 -19.73
CA ASN A 148 27.70 -12.74 -20.39
C ASN A 148 27.15 -11.73 -21.39
N SER A 149 26.20 -12.14 -22.22
CA SER A 149 25.52 -11.25 -23.17
C SER A 149 24.82 -10.09 -22.45
N MET A 150 24.14 -10.36 -21.34
CA MET A 150 23.54 -9.33 -20.49
C MET A 150 24.60 -8.36 -19.95
N LYS A 151 25.73 -8.86 -19.45
CA LYS A 151 26.82 -7.99 -18.96
C LYS A 151 27.34 -7.07 -20.05
N LEU A 152 27.52 -7.57 -21.27
CA LEU A 152 27.94 -6.76 -22.43
C LEU A 152 26.91 -5.67 -22.76
N LEU A 153 25.62 -6.02 -22.78
CA LEU A 153 24.53 -5.06 -23.02
C LEU A 153 24.50 -3.95 -21.96
N LEU A 154 24.71 -4.30 -20.69
CA LEU A 154 24.79 -3.33 -19.60
C LEU A 154 26.01 -2.40 -19.73
N CYS A 155 27.17 -2.94 -20.07
CA CYS A 155 28.38 -2.15 -20.34
C CYS A 155 28.19 -1.22 -21.54
N ALA A 156 27.57 -1.70 -22.62
CA ALA A 156 27.26 -0.88 -23.79
C ALA A 156 26.29 0.26 -23.43
N PHE A 157 25.24 -0.04 -22.67
CA PHE A 157 24.32 0.99 -22.18
C PHE A 157 25.01 2.03 -21.29
N GLU A 158 25.88 1.61 -20.37
CA GLU A 158 26.69 2.51 -19.54
C GLU A 158 27.57 3.43 -20.39
N GLN A 159 28.24 2.88 -21.41
CA GLN A 159 29.09 3.67 -22.31
C GLN A 159 28.30 4.67 -23.16
N LEU A 160 27.10 4.30 -23.64
CA LEU A 160 26.27 5.17 -24.45
C LEU A 160 25.59 6.27 -23.62
N SER A 161 24.91 5.89 -22.54
CA SER A 161 24.11 6.80 -21.71
C SER A 161 24.93 7.61 -20.73
N GLY A 162 26.10 7.11 -20.32
CA GLY A 162 26.87 7.62 -19.19
C GLY A 162 26.31 7.22 -17.82
N LEU A 163 25.24 6.42 -17.76
CA LEU A 163 24.71 5.91 -16.50
C LEU A 163 25.58 4.77 -15.97
N ASN A 164 26.56 5.13 -15.16
CA ASN A 164 27.47 4.15 -14.59
C ASN A 164 26.76 3.23 -13.59
N ILE A 165 26.97 1.92 -13.76
CA ILE A 165 26.42 0.91 -12.86
C ILE A 165 27.42 0.63 -11.74
N ASN A 166 26.99 0.82 -10.50
CA ASN A 166 27.79 0.45 -9.33
C ASN A 166 27.59 -1.04 -9.01
N PHE A 167 28.38 -1.90 -9.64
CA PHE A 167 28.31 -3.35 -9.42
C PHE A 167 28.61 -3.74 -7.95
N HIS A 168 29.51 -3.02 -7.25
CA HIS A 168 29.79 -3.28 -5.84
C HIS A 168 28.62 -3.04 -4.88
N LYS A 169 27.70 -2.13 -5.23
CA LYS A 169 26.43 -1.88 -4.50
C LYS A 169 25.25 -2.64 -5.10
N SER A 170 25.46 -3.32 -6.22
CA SER A 170 24.46 -4.19 -6.84
C SER A 170 24.45 -5.54 -6.12
N GLU A 171 23.31 -6.20 -6.15
CA GLU A 171 23.08 -7.46 -5.44
C GLU A 171 22.55 -8.51 -6.41
N ILE A 172 23.03 -9.75 -6.30
CA ILE A 172 22.55 -10.89 -7.09
C ILE A 172 21.87 -11.92 -6.21
N LEU A 173 20.76 -12.48 -6.69
CA LEU A 173 19.97 -13.50 -6.00
C LEU A 173 19.72 -14.64 -6.96
N CYS A 174 20.20 -15.84 -6.62
CA CYS A 174 20.09 -17.02 -7.46
C CYS A 174 19.01 -18.00 -6.95
N PHE A 175 18.31 -18.66 -7.87
CA PHE A 175 17.24 -19.62 -7.60
C PHE A 175 17.47 -20.93 -8.37
N GLY A 176 16.99 -22.05 -7.80
CA GLY A 176 17.17 -23.38 -8.38
C GLY A 176 18.65 -23.75 -8.49
N GLN A 177 19.03 -24.37 -9.61
CA GLN A 177 20.41 -24.75 -9.93
C GLN A 177 21.35 -23.54 -10.01
N ALA A 178 20.85 -22.35 -10.34
CA ALA A 178 21.68 -21.14 -10.39
C ALA A 178 22.35 -20.82 -9.04
N LYS A 179 21.80 -21.33 -7.93
CA LYS A 179 22.38 -21.16 -6.60
C LYS A 179 23.73 -21.86 -6.43
N GLU A 180 23.96 -22.96 -7.14
CA GLU A 180 25.25 -23.67 -7.14
C GLU A 180 26.33 -22.85 -7.87
N PHE A 181 25.92 -22.00 -8.81
CA PHE A 181 26.78 -21.11 -9.60
C PHE A 181 26.77 -19.66 -9.09
N GLU A 182 26.28 -19.42 -7.86
CA GLU A 182 26.11 -18.08 -7.31
C GLU A 182 27.44 -17.31 -7.23
N SER A 183 28.55 -17.99 -6.95
CA SER A 183 29.91 -17.42 -6.97
C SER A 183 30.33 -17.02 -8.40
N THR A 184 30.03 -17.85 -9.40
CA THR A 184 30.31 -17.57 -10.81
C THR A 184 29.56 -16.33 -11.28
N TYR A 185 28.26 -16.24 -10.98
CA TYR A 185 27.43 -15.08 -11.32
C TYR A 185 27.90 -13.81 -10.59
N SER A 186 28.22 -13.93 -9.29
CA SER A 186 28.78 -12.84 -8.48
C SER A 186 30.08 -12.29 -9.10
N HIS A 187 30.98 -13.17 -9.53
CA HIS A 187 32.23 -12.80 -10.20
C HIS A 187 32.00 -12.17 -11.58
N LEU A 188 31.13 -12.76 -12.41
CA LEU A 188 30.79 -12.27 -13.76
C LEU A 188 30.26 -10.84 -13.74
N PHE A 189 29.36 -10.53 -12.79
CA PHE A 189 28.80 -9.19 -12.67
C PHE A 189 29.66 -8.27 -11.81
N GLY A 190 30.50 -8.78 -10.90
CA GLY A 190 31.28 -8.01 -9.94
C GLY A 190 30.43 -7.47 -8.78
N CYS A 191 29.40 -8.21 -8.37
CA CYS A 191 28.39 -7.76 -7.41
C CYS A 191 28.32 -8.66 -6.17
N LYS A 192 27.69 -8.19 -5.09
CA LYS A 192 27.56 -8.98 -3.86
C LYS A 192 26.40 -9.97 -3.96
N THR A 193 26.54 -11.12 -3.30
CA THR A 193 25.40 -12.02 -3.08
C THR A 193 24.39 -11.36 -2.15
N GLY A 194 23.14 -11.25 -2.60
CA GLY A 194 22.05 -10.66 -1.84
C GLY A 194 21.54 -11.61 -0.75
N THR A 195 20.88 -11.04 0.27
CA THR A 195 20.25 -11.81 1.35
C THR A 195 18.79 -11.43 1.51
N PHE A 196 17.97 -12.37 1.99
CA PHE A 196 16.56 -12.13 2.26
C PHE A 196 16.31 -11.77 3.73
N PRO A 197 15.33 -10.90 4.02
CA PRO A 197 14.57 -10.09 3.06
C PRO A 197 15.40 -8.92 2.51
N PHE A 198 15.37 -8.70 1.19
CA PHE A 198 15.99 -7.51 0.59
C PHE A 198 14.96 -6.38 0.43
N ARG A 199 15.44 -5.14 0.38
CA ARG A 199 14.56 -3.96 0.26
C ARG A 199 14.38 -3.55 -1.19
N TYR A 200 13.12 -3.33 -1.59
CA TYR A 200 12.75 -2.71 -2.86
C TYR A 200 11.69 -1.64 -2.61
N MET A 201 11.95 -0.38 -3.01
CA MET A 201 11.11 0.78 -2.69
C MET A 201 10.74 0.91 -1.19
N GLY A 202 11.60 0.42 -0.29
CA GLY A 202 11.32 0.41 1.15
C GLY A 202 10.38 -0.70 1.64
N ILE A 203 9.91 -1.61 0.78
CA ILE A 203 9.22 -2.84 1.18
C ILE A 203 10.26 -3.97 1.35
N PRO A 204 10.27 -4.67 2.50
CA PRO A 204 11.04 -5.90 2.65
C PRO A 204 10.38 -7.02 1.84
N LEU A 205 11.10 -7.55 0.85
CA LEU A 205 10.62 -8.62 -0.02
C LEU A 205 11.29 -9.95 0.32
N HIS A 206 10.48 -11.00 0.37
CA HIS A 206 10.90 -12.37 0.58
C HIS A 206 9.98 -13.30 -0.19
N TYR A 207 10.52 -14.40 -0.71
CA TYR A 207 9.72 -15.49 -1.28
C TYR A 207 8.88 -16.28 -0.24
N ARG A 208 9.05 -16.01 1.07
CA ARG A 208 8.28 -16.60 2.19
C ARG A 208 7.49 -15.50 2.89
N LYS A 209 6.57 -15.90 3.77
CA LYS A 209 5.88 -14.98 4.66
C LYS A 209 6.88 -14.26 5.58
N LEU A 210 6.75 -12.94 5.67
CA LEU A 210 7.56 -12.11 6.57
C LEU A 210 7.30 -12.48 8.03
N LYS A 211 8.37 -12.66 8.79
CA LYS A 211 8.35 -12.88 10.24
C LYS A 211 8.22 -11.55 10.96
N ASN A 212 7.79 -11.56 12.22
CA ASN A 212 7.72 -10.35 13.05
C ASN A 212 9.07 -9.60 13.10
N THR A 213 10.19 -10.31 13.03
CA THR A 213 11.55 -9.73 12.97
C THR A 213 11.75 -8.81 11.77
N ASP A 214 11.14 -9.15 10.63
CA ASP A 214 11.31 -8.39 9.38
C ASP A 214 10.57 -7.04 9.42
N TRP A 215 9.59 -6.92 10.32
CA TRP A 215 8.84 -5.68 10.58
C TRP A 215 9.58 -4.73 11.53
N ARG A 216 10.64 -5.19 12.21
CA ARG A 216 11.38 -4.40 13.21
C ARG A 216 11.89 -3.08 12.66
N MET A 217 12.22 -3.01 11.38
CA MET A 217 12.63 -1.78 10.71
C MET A 217 11.58 -0.67 10.78
N VAL A 218 10.29 -1.02 10.69
CA VAL A 218 9.19 -0.05 10.78
C VAL A 218 9.05 0.47 12.21
N GLU A 219 9.24 -0.43 13.17
CA GLU A 219 9.27 -0.10 14.59
C GLU A 219 10.45 0.82 14.92
N GLU A 220 11.66 0.47 14.50
CA GLU A 220 12.88 1.28 14.68
C GLU A 220 12.76 2.68 14.06
N ARG A 221 12.13 2.79 12.89
CA ARG A 221 11.84 4.10 12.28
C ARG A 221 10.84 4.92 13.11
N SER A 222 9.85 4.26 13.70
CA SER A 222 8.88 4.91 14.58
C SER A 222 9.56 5.38 15.87
N GLU A 223 10.37 4.53 16.50
CA GLU A 223 11.19 4.87 17.66
C GLU A 223 12.15 6.03 17.40
N LYS A 224 12.85 6.03 16.26
CA LYS A 224 13.76 7.12 15.88
C LYS A 224 13.04 8.46 15.70
N ARG A 225 11.78 8.45 15.23
CA ARG A 225 10.96 9.67 15.17
C ARG A 225 10.52 10.11 16.55
N LEU A 226 10.11 9.16 17.40
CA LEU A 226 9.71 9.41 18.78
C LEU A 226 10.85 9.95 19.65
N SER A 227 12.08 9.45 19.48
CA SER A 227 13.24 9.92 20.24
C SER A 227 13.62 11.36 19.90
N GLY A 228 13.38 11.80 18.65
CA GLY A 228 13.57 13.18 18.23
C GLY A 228 12.51 14.15 18.77
N TRP A 229 11.36 13.65 19.24
CA TRP A 229 10.29 14.49 19.75
C TRP A 229 10.38 14.67 21.26
N LYS A 230 10.68 15.90 21.70
CA LYS A 230 10.61 16.28 23.12
C LYS A 230 9.16 16.34 23.56
N GLY A 231 8.60 15.21 24.01
CA GLY A 231 7.22 15.10 24.48
C GLY A 231 6.82 16.18 25.51
N LYS A 232 7.76 16.64 26.34
CA LYS A 232 7.55 17.74 27.32
C LYS A 232 7.08 19.06 26.72
N LEU A 233 7.47 19.36 25.47
CA LEU A 233 7.13 20.62 24.81
C LEU A 233 5.83 20.53 23.99
N LEU A 234 5.23 19.34 23.88
CA LEU A 234 4.08 19.11 23.01
C LEU A 234 2.78 18.97 23.78
N TYR A 235 1.81 19.81 23.44
CA TYR A 235 0.43 19.70 23.91
C TYR A 235 -0.26 18.46 23.30
N VAL A 236 -1.32 18.00 23.96
CA VAL A 236 -2.09 16.80 23.55
C VAL A 236 -2.60 16.90 22.10
N GLY A 237 -3.00 18.11 21.68
CA GLY A 237 -3.41 18.35 20.29
C GLY A 237 -2.29 18.15 19.27
N GLU A 238 -1.08 18.59 19.57
CA GLU A 238 0.08 18.46 18.68
C GLU A 238 0.50 17.00 18.56
N ARG A 239 0.47 16.25 19.67
CA ARG A 239 0.73 14.81 19.67
C ARG A 239 -0.29 14.06 18.82
N LEU A 240 -1.58 14.41 18.95
CA LEU A 240 -2.64 13.84 18.12
C LEU A 240 -2.35 14.05 16.63
N VAL A 241 -1.93 15.27 16.26
CA VAL A 241 -1.55 15.60 14.88
C VAL A 241 -0.36 14.76 14.44
N LEU A 242 0.74 14.70 15.20
CA LEU A 242 1.94 13.93 14.87
C LEU A 242 1.68 12.42 14.76
N ILE A 243 0.80 11.87 15.59
CA ILE A 243 0.38 10.46 15.47
C ILE A 243 -0.28 10.22 14.13
N ASN A 244 -1.20 11.09 13.71
CA ASN A 244 -1.94 10.89 12.47
C ASN A 244 -1.10 11.21 11.23
N THR A 245 -0.28 12.26 11.26
CA THR A 245 0.48 12.71 10.10
C THR A 245 1.78 11.95 9.89
N VAL A 246 2.43 11.49 10.96
CA VAL A 246 3.74 10.82 10.89
C VAL A 246 3.66 9.36 11.29
N LEU A 247 3.27 9.03 12.52
CA LEU A 247 3.35 7.63 12.99
C LEU A 247 2.38 6.71 12.26
N SER A 248 1.19 7.23 11.92
CA SER A 248 0.19 6.47 11.17
C SER A 248 0.56 6.41 9.69
N SER A 249 1.18 7.44 9.09
CA SER A 249 1.52 7.43 7.65
C SER A 249 2.77 6.61 7.32
N LEU A 250 3.76 6.58 8.23
CA LEU A 250 5.04 5.89 8.07
C LEU A 250 4.92 4.41 7.64
N PRO A 251 4.06 3.58 8.27
CA PRO A 251 3.91 2.18 7.88
C PRO A 251 3.01 1.98 6.65
N MET A 252 2.25 2.99 6.19
CA MET A 252 1.15 2.82 5.23
C MET A 252 1.56 2.13 3.94
N PHE A 253 2.80 2.35 3.48
CA PHE A 253 3.30 1.71 2.28
C PHE A 253 3.37 0.17 2.44
N ILE A 254 3.90 -0.31 3.56
CA ILE A 254 4.01 -1.75 3.85
C ILE A 254 2.64 -2.32 4.24
N LEU A 255 1.84 -1.56 5.00
CA LEU A 255 0.44 -1.92 5.31
C LEU A 255 -0.42 -2.04 4.05
N SER A 256 -0.03 -1.40 2.95
CA SER A 256 -0.77 -1.55 1.71
C SER A 256 -0.49 -2.87 1.00
N PHE A 257 0.59 -3.55 1.33
CA PHE A 257 1.08 -4.71 0.59
C PHE A 257 0.89 -6.03 1.33
N PHE A 258 1.07 -6.04 2.65
CA PHE A 258 0.95 -7.27 3.46
C PHE A 258 -0.08 -7.12 4.57
N GLU A 259 -0.79 -8.21 4.87
CA GLU A 259 -1.56 -8.35 6.10
C GLU A 259 -0.61 -8.33 7.31
N VAL A 260 -0.88 -7.45 8.27
CA VAL A 260 0.05 -7.24 9.37
C VAL A 260 -0.15 -8.27 10.46
N PRO A 261 0.93 -8.91 10.96
CA PRO A 261 0.82 -9.77 12.12
C PRO A 261 0.29 -9.02 13.35
N ARG A 262 -0.63 -9.64 14.11
CA ARG A 262 -1.21 -9.04 15.32
C ARG A 262 -0.16 -8.55 16.33
N GLY A 263 0.97 -9.24 16.45
CA GLY A 263 2.06 -8.82 17.33
C GLY A 263 2.67 -7.48 16.94
N VAL A 264 2.88 -7.27 15.64
CA VAL A 264 3.41 -6.02 15.08
C VAL A 264 2.39 -4.89 15.25
N LEU A 265 1.10 -5.14 14.96
CA LEU A 265 0.02 -4.16 15.19
C LEU A 265 -0.01 -3.70 16.66
N LYS A 266 -0.03 -4.64 17.60
CA LYS A 266 -0.02 -4.33 19.05
C LYS A 266 1.19 -3.49 19.44
N ARG A 267 2.36 -3.77 18.87
CA ARG A 267 3.60 -3.05 19.15
C ARG A 267 3.59 -1.64 18.57
N MET A 268 3.07 -1.46 17.37
CA MET A 268 2.86 -0.14 16.77
C MET A 268 1.87 0.70 17.57
N ASP A 269 0.74 0.11 17.98
CA ASP A 269 -0.25 0.79 18.81
C ASP A 269 0.29 1.09 20.22
N TYR A 270 1.16 0.23 20.76
CA TYR A 270 1.88 0.52 21.99
C TYR A 270 2.70 1.82 21.87
N PHE A 271 3.49 2.00 20.81
CA PHE A 271 4.26 3.22 20.60
C PHE A 271 3.37 4.46 20.43
N ARG A 272 2.29 4.35 19.65
CA ARG A 272 1.35 5.46 19.40
C ARG A 272 0.60 5.87 20.66
N SER A 273 0.08 4.89 21.40
CA SER A 273 -0.61 5.08 22.68
C SER A 273 0.33 5.66 23.74
N ARG A 274 1.54 5.09 23.85
CA ARG A 274 2.57 5.59 24.77
C ARG A 274 2.93 7.04 24.48
N PHE A 275 3.13 7.41 23.22
CA PHE A 275 3.43 8.79 22.83
C PHE A 275 2.27 9.75 23.11
N PHE A 276 1.02 9.32 22.91
CA PHE A 276 -0.14 10.14 23.24
C PHE A 276 -0.22 10.44 24.74
N TRP A 277 -0.11 9.40 25.58
CA TRP A 277 -0.34 9.51 27.03
C TRP A 277 0.88 9.93 27.85
N GLN A 278 2.08 9.47 27.50
CA GLN A 278 3.28 9.71 28.31
C GLN A 278 3.99 10.99 27.85
N ILE A 279 4.32 11.85 28.82
CA ILE A 279 5.05 13.11 28.57
C ILE A 279 6.55 12.94 28.82
N ASP A 280 6.92 12.04 29.73
CA ASP A 280 8.28 11.80 30.17
C ASP A 280 8.50 10.28 30.37
N GLN A 281 9.74 9.81 30.21
CA GLN A 281 10.08 8.40 30.36
C GLN A 281 9.87 7.89 31.81
N HIS A 282 9.86 8.80 32.79
CA HIS A 282 9.82 8.46 34.22
C HIS A 282 8.47 8.71 34.93
N LYS A 283 7.54 9.48 34.35
CA LYS A 283 6.22 9.77 34.99
C LYS A 283 5.06 9.14 34.21
N LYS A 284 4.48 8.08 34.77
CA LYS A 284 3.23 7.48 34.26
C LYS A 284 2.07 8.44 34.52
N LYS A 285 1.40 8.89 33.46
CA LYS A 285 0.09 9.57 33.56
C LYS A 285 -1.05 8.56 33.45
N TYR A 286 -2.17 8.83 34.12
CA TYR A 286 -3.41 8.08 33.95
C TYR A 286 -3.88 8.10 32.50
N TRP A 287 -4.30 6.95 31.98
CA TRP A 287 -4.93 6.85 30.68
C TRP A 287 -6.41 7.17 30.86
N LEU A 288 -6.82 8.34 30.36
CA LEU A 288 -8.19 8.83 30.59
C LEU A 288 -9.22 8.04 29.77
N ALA A 289 -8.83 7.47 28.64
CA ALA A 289 -9.73 6.65 27.82
C ALA A 289 -8.99 5.49 27.15
N LYS A 290 -9.74 4.42 26.83
CA LYS A 290 -9.22 3.26 26.11
C LYS A 290 -8.76 3.65 24.70
N TRP A 291 -7.63 3.10 24.25
CA TRP A 291 -7.04 3.40 22.93
C TRP A 291 -8.03 3.22 21.78
N GLU A 292 -8.83 2.15 21.81
CA GLU A 292 -9.88 1.85 20.82
C GLU A 292 -10.89 2.99 20.67
N ILE A 293 -11.22 3.70 21.76
CA ILE A 293 -12.13 4.86 21.73
C ILE A 293 -11.46 6.04 21.04
N LEU A 294 -10.16 6.25 21.25
CA LEU A 294 -9.42 7.33 20.58
C LEU A 294 -9.33 7.08 19.06
N CYS A 295 -9.24 5.82 18.65
CA CYS A 295 -9.23 5.39 17.25
C CYS A 295 -10.59 5.57 16.54
N GLN A 296 -11.68 5.80 17.28
CA GLN A 296 -12.97 6.07 16.66
C GLN A 296 -12.96 7.42 15.94
N PRO A 297 -13.71 7.55 14.83
CA PRO A 297 -13.93 8.84 14.19
C PRO A 297 -14.56 9.86 15.13
N LYS A 298 -14.32 11.14 14.85
CA LYS A 298 -14.84 12.26 15.65
C LYS A 298 -16.36 12.31 15.71
N ASP A 299 -17.01 11.96 14.59
CA ASP A 299 -18.46 11.82 14.44
C ASP A 299 -19.03 10.56 15.11
N GLN A 300 -18.17 9.70 15.65
CA GLN A 300 -18.52 8.52 16.45
C GLN A 300 -18.00 8.63 17.89
N GLY A 301 -17.58 9.84 18.29
CA GLY A 301 -17.18 10.14 19.66
C GLY A 301 -15.74 9.76 20.02
N GLY A 302 -14.86 9.52 19.04
CA GLY A 302 -13.41 9.37 19.26
C GLY A 302 -12.60 10.63 18.91
N LEU A 303 -11.27 10.47 18.83
CA LEU A 303 -10.35 11.55 18.46
C LEU A 303 -9.94 11.52 16.98
N GLY A 304 -10.33 10.47 16.24
CA GLY A 304 -9.97 10.27 14.85
C GLY A 304 -8.54 9.79 14.67
N ILE A 305 -7.99 9.01 15.61
CA ILE A 305 -6.74 8.27 15.39
C ILE A 305 -7.03 7.11 14.43
N LEU A 306 -6.14 6.84 13.48
CA LEU A 306 -6.37 5.71 12.55
C LEU A 306 -6.20 4.36 13.25
N ASP A 307 -7.17 3.48 13.11
CA ASP A 307 -7.03 2.07 13.43
C ASP A 307 -6.21 1.39 12.33
N LEU A 308 -5.03 0.86 12.67
CA LEU A 308 -4.11 0.31 11.69
C LEU A 308 -4.57 -1.04 11.13
N ASP A 309 -5.36 -1.82 11.88
CA ASP A 309 -5.92 -3.09 11.40
C ASP A 309 -6.99 -2.82 10.35
N LEU A 310 -7.95 -1.94 10.67
CA LEU A 310 -9.02 -1.57 9.75
C LEU A 310 -8.46 -0.85 8.51
N GLN A 311 -7.42 -0.03 8.69
CA GLN A 311 -6.74 0.64 7.59
C GLN A 311 -5.95 -0.35 6.72
N ASN A 312 -5.26 -1.34 7.29
CA ASN A 312 -4.59 -2.41 6.54
C ASN A 312 -5.58 -3.18 5.69
N ARG A 313 -6.71 -3.61 6.26
CA ARG A 313 -7.78 -4.31 5.53
C ARG A 313 -8.37 -3.46 4.40
N SER A 314 -8.55 -2.16 4.65
CA SER A 314 -9.04 -1.21 3.65
C SER A 314 -8.04 -1.00 2.50
N LEU A 315 -6.74 -0.95 2.80
CA LEU A 315 -5.68 -0.82 1.80
C LEU A 315 -5.52 -2.10 0.97
N LEU A 316 -5.59 -3.28 1.58
CA LEU A 316 -5.56 -4.56 0.86
C LEU A 316 -6.77 -4.70 -0.08
N SER A 317 -7.95 -4.24 0.34
CA SER A 317 -9.15 -4.22 -0.50
C SER A 317 -8.98 -3.36 -1.76
N LYS A 318 -8.11 -2.34 -1.73
CA LYS A 318 -7.76 -1.54 -2.93
C LYS A 318 -7.12 -2.41 -4.02
N TRP A 319 -6.30 -3.38 -3.63
CA TRP A 319 -5.65 -4.28 -4.59
C TRP A 319 -6.65 -5.24 -5.23
N LEU A 320 -7.63 -5.74 -4.48
CA LEU A 320 -8.72 -6.52 -5.06
C LEU A 320 -9.52 -5.71 -6.09
N PHE A 321 -9.83 -4.46 -5.78
CA PHE A 321 -10.47 -3.57 -6.76
C PHE A 321 -9.61 -3.37 -8.01
N LYS A 322 -8.30 -3.13 -7.85
CA LYS A 322 -7.41 -2.98 -9.00
C LYS A 322 -7.23 -4.28 -9.79
N LEU A 323 -7.32 -5.45 -9.15
CA LEU A 323 -7.23 -6.78 -9.80
C LEU A 323 -8.42 -7.05 -10.72
N CYS A 324 -9.56 -6.40 -10.46
CA CYS A 324 -10.72 -6.44 -11.36
C CYS A 324 -10.44 -5.74 -12.71
N LYS A 325 -9.44 -4.85 -12.76
CA LYS A 325 -9.01 -4.17 -14.00
C LYS A 325 -7.99 -5.00 -14.79
N LYS A 326 -7.66 -4.56 -16.00
CA LYS A 326 -6.59 -5.13 -16.84
C LYS A 326 -5.23 -4.48 -16.55
N GLY A 327 -4.16 -5.22 -16.81
CA GLY A 327 -2.77 -4.78 -16.70
C GLY A 327 -1.82 -5.96 -16.44
N ILE A 328 -0.51 -5.70 -16.54
CA ILE A 328 0.54 -6.75 -16.52
C ILE A 328 0.54 -7.53 -15.21
N TRP A 329 0.52 -6.85 -14.06
CA TRP A 329 0.54 -7.53 -12.77
C TRP A 329 -0.80 -8.24 -12.48
N GLN A 330 -1.91 -7.75 -13.03
CA GLN A 330 -3.20 -8.45 -12.95
C GLN A 330 -3.17 -9.72 -13.79
N GLN A 331 -2.62 -9.68 -15.00
CA GLN A 331 -2.44 -10.87 -15.85
C GLN A 331 -1.54 -11.90 -15.17
N LEU A 332 -0.43 -11.47 -14.57
CA LEU A 332 0.46 -12.34 -13.79
C LEU A 332 -0.31 -13.06 -12.67
N LEU A 333 -1.06 -12.32 -11.85
CA LEU A 333 -1.86 -12.92 -10.77
C LEU A 333 -3.00 -13.80 -11.30
N ARG A 334 -3.63 -13.40 -12.41
CA ARG A 334 -4.68 -14.17 -13.07
C ARG A 334 -4.14 -15.51 -13.55
N ASN A 335 -3.03 -15.52 -14.28
CA ASN A 335 -2.38 -16.73 -14.78
C ASN A 335 -1.91 -17.63 -13.63
N LYS A 336 -1.40 -17.04 -12.55
CA LYS A 336 -0.87 -17.78 -11.40
C LYS A 336 -1.97 -18.41 -10.53
N TYR A 337 -3.01 -17.64 -10.19
CA TYR A 337 -4.00 -18.03 -9.18
C TYR A 337 -5.41 -18.26 -9.73
N LEU A 338 -5.87 -17.43 -10.65
CA LEU A 338 -7.25 -17.47 -11.16
C LEU A 338 -7.39 -18.54 -12.24
N ARG A 339 -6.48 -18.63 -13.22
CA ARG A 339 -6.60 -19.50 -14.38
C ARG A 339 -8.00 -19.33 -15.03
N ASN A 340 -8.87 -20.34 -14.89
CA ASN A 340 -10.24 -20.32 -15.43
C ASN A 340 -11.30 -19.93 -14.38
N TRP A 341 -10.89 -19.63 -13.15
CA TRP A 341 -11.76 -19.28 -12.03
C TRP A 341 -11.97 -17.78 -11.91
N THR A 342 -13.13 -17.39 -11.40
CA THR A 342 -13.42 -16.00 -11.01
C THR A 342 -12.78 -15.66 -9.67
N LEU A 343 -12.58 -14.36 -9.40
CA LEU A 343 -12.03 -13.90 -8.12
C LEU A 343 -12.81 -14.42 -6.91
N SER A 344 -14.13 -14.53 -7.06
CA SER A 344 -15.04 -15.01 -6.02
C SER A 344 -14.78 -16.48 -5.65
N GLN A 345 -14.45 -17.32 -6.63
CA GLN A 345 -14.31 -18.77 -6.47
C GLN A 345 -12.96 -19.21 -5.91
N VAL A 346 -11.91 -18.39 -6.05
CA VAL A 346 -10.57 -18.79 -5.59
C VAL A 346 -10.45 -18.60 -4.08
N GLU A 347 -10.06 -19.65 -3.37
CA GLU A 347 -9.75 -19.58 -1.94
C GLU A 347 -8.24 -19.65 -1.70
N ARG A 348 -7.84 -19.24 -0.49
CA ARG A 348 -6.46 -19.32 -0.03
C ARG A 348 -6.03 -20.79 0.06
N LYS A 349 -4.89 -21.13 -0.54
CA LYS A 349 -4.29 -22.47 -0.46
C LYS A 349 -3.00 -22.46 0.35
N PRO A 350 -2.64 -23.59 0.98
CA PRO A 350 -1.31 -23.78 1.56
C PRO A 350 -0.22 -23.54 0.51
N GLY A 351 0.79 -22.75 0.87
CA GLY A 351 1.90 -22.38 -0.02
C GLY A 351 1.59 -21.29 -1.04
N ASP A 352 0.49 -20.55 -0.91
CA ASP A 352 0.27 -19.31 -1.64
C ASP A 352 1.22 -18.19 -1.16
N SER A 353 1.42 -17.18 -1.99
CA SER A 353 2.31 -16.07 -1.66
C SER A 353 1.74 -15.26 -0.50
N HIS A 354 2.61 -14.53 0.20
CA HIS A 354 2.19 -13.70 1.32
C HIS A 354 1.21 -12.61 0.89
N PHE A 355 1.49 -11.95 -0.24
CA PHE A 355 0.60 -10.96 -0.86
C PHE A 355 -0.76 -11.57 -1.22
N TRP A 356 -0.80 -12.68 -1.96
CA TRP A 356 -2.07 -13.33 -2.33
C TRP A 356 -2.87 -13.80 -1.11
N SER A 357 -2.21 -14.41 -0.13
CA SER A 357 -2.83 -14.80 1.13
C SER A 357 -3.47 -13.62 1.86
N SER A 358 -2.81 -12.45 1.86
CA SER A 358 -3.31 -11.22 2.46
C SER A 358 -4.57 -10.71 1.75
N LEU A 359 -4.61 -10.79 0.41
CA LEU A 359 -5.79 -10.43 -0.37
C LEU A 359 -6.98 -11.35 -0.10
N MET A 360 -6.73 -12.66 0.00
CA MET A 360 -7.79 -13.63 0.29
C MET A 360 -8.40 -13.42 1.68
N GLY A 361 -7.62 -12.92 2.65
CA GLY A 361 -8.13 -12.57 3.99
C GLY A 361 -9.19 -11.47 4.00
N VAL A 362 -9.12 -10.52 3.06
CA VAL A 362 -10.10 -9.41 2.95
C VAL A 362 -11.14 -9.60 1.85
N LYS A 363 -11.01 -10.65 1.03
CA LYS A 363 -11.84 -10.90 -0.16
C LYS A 363 -13.34 -10.93 0.15
N ALA A 364 -13.76 -11.70 1.17
CA ALA A 364 -15.17 -11.84 1.50
C ALA A 364 -15.81 -10.49 1.86
N GLN A 365 -15.12 -9.67 2.65
CA GLN A 365 -15.61 -8.35 3.04
C GLN A 365 -15.68 -7.39 1.86
N PHE A 366 -14.69 -7.41 0.98
CA PHE A 366 -14.68 -6.60 -0.23
C PHE A 366 -15.84 -6.97 -1.18
N LEU A 367 -16.03 -8.26 -1.46
CA LEU A 367 -17.08 -8.74 -2.38
C LEU A 367 -18.50 -8.58 -1.82
N ASN A 368 -18.67 -8.46 -0.51
CA ASN A 368 -19.96 -8.17 0.11
C ASN A 368 -20.39 -6.70 -0.07
N LEU A 369 -19.43 -5.80 -0.36
CA LEU A 369 -19.66 -4.34 -0.43
C LEU A 369 -19.65 -3.80 -1.87
N GLY A 370 -19.57 -4.68 -2.85
CA GLY A 370 -19.67 -4.36 -4.27
C GLY A 370 -20.26 -5.51 -5.08
N SER A 371 -20.54 -5.26 -6.34
CA SER A 371 -21.04 -6.26 -7.29
C SER A 371 -20.45 -6.04 -8.67
N PHE A 372 -20.35 -7.11 -9.46
CA PHE A 372 -19.98 -6.99 -10.88
C PHE A 372 -21.20 -6.60 -11.70
N ILE A 373 -21.02 -5.60 -12.57
CA ILE A 373 -21.99 -5.29 -13.61
C ILE A 373 -21.67 -6.15 -14.82
N LEU A 374 -22.69 -6.85 -15.29
CA LEU A 374 -22.59 -7.77 -16.40
C LEU A 374 -22.34 -7.04 -17.73
N LYS A 375 -21.34 -7.53 -18.47
CA LYS A 375 -21.07 -7.24 -19.88
C LYS A 375 -20.79 -8.52 -20.66
N ASN A 376 -19.84 -9.34 -20.21
CA ASN A 376 -19.34 -10.52 -20.92
C ASN A 376 -19.26 -11.82 -20.09
N TRP A 377 -19.83 -11.86 -18.87
CA TRP A 377 -19.91 -13.06 -18.02
C TRP A 377 -18.57 -13.64 -17.56
N THR A 378 -17.48 -12.87 -17.58
CA THR A 378 -16.15 -13.37 -17.20
C THR A 378 -15.91 -13.36 -15.70
N GLN A 379 -16.47 -12.40 -14.96
CA GLN A 379 -16.23 -12.21 -13.51
C GLN A 379 -17.51 -12.22 -12.67
N VAL A 380 -18.67 -12.15 -13.31
CA VAL A 380 -19.98 -12.03 -12.64
C VAL A 380 -20.35 -13.28 -11.84
N ARG A 381 -20.82 -13.04 -10.61
CA ARG A 381 -21.37 -14.03 -9.68
C ARG A 381 -22.86 -14.22 -9.96
N PHE A 382 -23.20 -15.38 -10.51
CA PHE A 382 -24.56 -15.67 -10.98
C PHE A 382 -25.67 -15.37 -9.95
N TRP A 383 -25.47 -15.73 -8.68
CA TRP A 383 -26.51 -15.55 -7.65
C TRP A 383 -26.40 -14.24 -6.86
N GLU A 384 -25.19 -13.70 -6.74
CA GLU A 384 -24.88 -12.61 -5.81
C GLU A 384 -24.80 -11.25 -6.48
N ASP A 385 -24.49 -11.20 -7.77
CA ASP A 385 -24.47 -9.95 -8.54
C ASP A 385 -25.85 -9.65 -9.12
N THR A 386 -26.06 -8.37 -9.41
CA THR A 386 -27.31 -7.88 -9.97
C THR A 386 -27.32 -8.15 -11.47
N LEU A 387 -27.85 -9.32 -11.85
CA LEU A 387 -27.99 -9.71 -13.25
C LEU A 387 -29.18 -9.03 -13.92
N LEU A 388 -30.33 -8.97 -13.23
CA LEU A 388 -31.63 -8.61 -13.80
C LEU A 388 -32.45 -7.83 -12.77
N GLY A 389 -32.99 -6.65 -13.16
CA GLY A 389 -34.01 -5.94 -12.38
C GLY A 389 -33.55 -5.30 -11.07
N GLY A 390 -32.27 -4.93 -10.93
CA GLY A 390 -31.78 -4.14 -9.79
C GLY A 390 -31.57 -4.91 -8.47
N VAL A 391 -31.97 -6.18 -8.40
CA VAL A 391 -31.80 -7.05 -7.21
C VAL A 391 -31.09 -8.36 -7.60
N ALA A 392 -30.21 -8.87 -6.73
CA ALA A 392 -29.51 -10.12 -6.97
C ALA A 392 -30.46 -11.34 -6.96
N LEU A 393 -30.20 -12.33 -7.82
CA LEU A 393 -31.07 -13.51 -7.98
C LEU A 393 -31.26 -14.30 -6.67
N LYS A 394 -30.28 -14.27 -5.74
CA LYS A 394 -30.39 -14.92 -4.42
C LYS A 394 -31.55 -14.42 -3.56
N TYR A 395 -32.01 -13.18 -3.78
CA TYR A 395 -33.15 -12.60 -3.05
C TYR A 395 -34.46 -12.75 -3.81
N GLN A 396 -34.40 -12.94 -5.13
CA GLN A 396 -35.58 -13.11 -5.98
C GLN A 396 -36.08 -14.56 -5.99
N PHE A 397 -35.18 -15.55 -5.81
CA PHE A 397 -35.53 -16.96 -5.95
C PHE A 397 -35.01 -17.82 -4.78
N PRO A 398 -35.83 -18.70 -4.19
CA PRO A 398 -35.43 -19.62 -3.11
C PRO A 398 -34.47 -20.73 -3.58
N LEU A 399 -34.17 -20.78 -4.88
CA LEU A 399 -33.24 -21.69 -5.52
C LEU A 399 -31.81 -21.61 -4.95
N PHE A 400 -31.41 -20.45 -4.44
CA PHE A 400 -30.07 -20.23 -3.87
C PHE A 400 -29.73 -21.23 -2.74
N ASN A 401 -30.73 -21.65 -1.95
CA ASN A 401 -30.57 -22.60 -0.85
C ASN A 401 -30.15 -24.00 -1.31
N ILE A 402 -30.37 -24.33 -2.58
CA ILE A 402 -30.13 -25.65 -3.18
C ILE A 402 -28.89 -25.63 -4.06
N VAL A 403 -28.28 -24.46 -4.30
CA VAL A 403 -27.07 -24.33 -5.11
C VAL A 403 -25.91 -25.10 -4.47
N ARG A 404 -25.22 -25.92 -5.25
CA ARG A 404 -23.95 -26.52 -4.80
C ARG A 404 -22.95 -25.39 -4.61
N LYS A 405 -22.51 -25.19 -3.36
CA LYS A 405 -21.34 -24.35 -3.01
C LYS A 405 -20.00 -24.92 -3.53
N THR A 406 -20.00 -25.92 -4.41
CA THR A 406 -18.75 -26.48 -4.94
C THR A 406 -18.17 -25.56 -6.00
N THR A 407 -16.88 -25.33 -5.86
CA THR A 407 -15.98 -24.55 -6.68
C THR A 407 -15.85 -25.17 -8.07
N GLY A 408 -16.86 -25.03 -8.92
CA GLY A 408 -16.88 -25.60 -10.28
C GLY A 408 -17.74 -24.84 -11.27
N ASN A 409 -19.06 -24.87 -11.05
CA ASN A 409 -19.99 -24.63 -12.15
C ASN A 409 -20.61 -23.22 -12.16
N ARG A 410 -19.88 -22.19 -11.71
CA ARG A 410 -20.39 -20.80 -11.61
C ARG A 410 -21.76 -20.70 -10.89
N GLY A 411 -22.04 -21.60 -9.94
CA GLY A 411 -23.33 -21.67 -9.24
C GLY A 411 -24.49 -22.26 -10.05
N ARG A 412 -24.25 -22.81 -11.25
CA ARG A 412 -25.27 -23.44 -12.12
C ARG A 412 -25.56 -24.91 -11.77
N SER A 413 -24.80 -25.50 -10.85
CA SER A 413 -25.05 -26.86 -10.37
C SER A 413 -25.87 -26.82 -9.09
N LEU A 414 -26.98 -27.56 -9.09
CA LEU A 414 -27.89 -27.68 -7.95
C LEU A 414 -27.62 -28.99 -7.20
N ARG A 415 -27.79 -28.98 -5.87
CA ARG A 415 -27.62 -30.15 -4.99
C ARG A 415 -28.69 -31.22 -5.17
N ARG A 416 -29.83 -30.86 -5.76
CA ARG A 416 -31.02 -31.71 -5.91
C ARG A 416 -31.66 -31.46 -7.28
N SER A 417 -32.33 -32.46 -7.83
CA SER A 417 -33.19 -32.31 -9.00
C SER A 417 -34.26 -31.25 -8.72
N LEU A 418 -34.53 -30.43 -9.73
CA LEU A 418 -35.58 -29.40 -9.67
C LEU A 418 -36.94 -30.08 -9.80
N LEU A 419 -37.81 -29.89 -8.81
CA LEU A 419 -39.20 -30.40 -8.83
C LEU A 419 -40.17 -29.22 -8.81
N ALA A 420 -41.21 -29.31 -9.64
CA ALA A 420 -42.36 -28.40 -9.73
C ALA A 420 -41.97 -26.91 -9.78
N ASN A 421 -42.37 -26.11 -8.79
CA ASN A 421 -42.20 -24.65 -8.75
C ASN A 421 -40.74 -24.21 -8.92
N LYS A 422 -39.78 -25.01 -8.46
CA LYS A 422 -38.34 -24.71 -8.59
C LYS A 422 -37.82 -24.87 -10.03
N LEU A 423 -38.41 -25.78 -10.82
CA LEU A 423 -38.09 -25.92 -12.24
C LEU A 423 -38.59 -24.70 -13.01
N ARG A 424 -39.84 -24.27 -12.73
CA ARG A 424 -40.43 -23.07 -13.32
C ARG A 424 -39.64 -21.80 -12.98
N ASP A 425 -39.18 -21.67 -11.73
CA ASP A 425 -38.28 -20.58 -11.33
C ASP A 425 -36.96 -20.60 -12.09
N TRP A 426 -36.39 -21.79 -12.33
CA TRP A 426 -35.16 -21.94 -13.10
C TRP A 426 -35.37 -21.61 -14.59
N GLU A 427 -36.46 -22.08 -15.19
CA GLU A 427 -36.84 -21.76 -16.57
C GLU A 427 -37.06 -20.25 -16.76
N ASN A 428 -37.71 -19.59 -15.79
CA ASN A 428 -37.87 -18.13 -15.77
C ASN A 428 -36.51 -17.41 -15.71
N ILE A 429 -35.55 -17.91 -14.94
CA ILE A 429 -34.19 -17.35 -14.90
C ILE A 429 -33.50 -17.56 -16.24
N VAL A 430 -33.56 -18.77 -16.82
CA VAL A 430 -32.92 -19.10 -18.10
C VAL A 430 -33.49 -18.24 -19.22
N ALA A 431 -34.81 -18.09 -19.32
CA ALA A 431 -35.47 -17.25 -20.31
C ALA A 431 -35.02 -15.78 -20.19
N ARG A 432 -34.92 -15.25 -18.97
CA ARG A 432 -34.45 -13.87 -18.74
C ARG A 432 -32.95 -13.71 -19.03
N VAL A 433 -32.14 -14.73 -18.79
CA VAL A 433 -30.69 -14.71 -19.05
C VAL A 433 -30.38 -14.86 -20.54
N MET A 434 -31.16 -15.64 -21.29
CA MET A 434 -31.01 -15.79 -22.74
C MET A 434 -31.27 -14.48 -23.49
N ASN A 435 -32.12 -13.60 -22.96
CA ASN A 435 -32.43 -12.30 -23.54
C ASN A 435 -31.38 -11.21 -23.23
N LEU A 436 -30.26 -11.54 -22.57
CA LEU A 436 -29.20 -10.58 -22.27
C LEU A 436 -28.24 -10.46 -23.45
N ASN A 437 -28.24 -9.29 -24.09
CA ASN A 437 -27.24 -8.95 -25.11
C ASN A 437 -25.86 -8.81 -24.48
N LEU A 438 -24.96 -9.74 -24.82
CA LEU A 438 -23.57 -9.69 -24.39
C LEU A 438 -22.86 -8.57 -25.13
N GLN A 439 -22.07 -7.79 -24.41
CA GLN A 439 -21.21 -6.77 -25.01
C GLN A 439 -19.77 -7.28 -25.05
N GLU A 440 -18.97 -6.79 -26.00
CA GLU A 440 -17.54 -7.13 -26.09
C GLU A 440 -16.72 -6.58 -24.90
N GLU A 441 -17.25 -5.58 -24.20
CA GLU A 441 -16.63 -5.00 -23.03
C GLU A 441 -16.54 -5.98 -21.86
N ASN A 442 -15.57 -5.74 -20.96
CA ASN A 442 -15.39 -6.61 -19.80
C ASN A 442 -16.30 -6.20 -18.65
N ASP A 443 -16.74 -7.20 -17.88
CA ASP A 443 -17.42 -6.99 -16.60
C ASP A 443 -16.58 -6.05 -15.73
N TYR A 444 -17.24 -5.07 -15.09
CA TYR A 444 -16.58 -4.15 -14.17
C TYR A 444 -17.21 -4.19 -12.78
N PHE A 445 -16.39 -3.99 -11.76
CA PHE A 445 -16.82 -4.03 -10.38
C PHE A 445 -17.36 -2.66 -9.92
N LYS A 446 -18.62 -2.61 -9.53
CA LYS A 446 -19.28 -1.44 -8.95
C LYS A 446 -19.19 -1.48 -7.43
N TRP A 447 -18.65 -0.41 -6.86
CA TRP A 447 -18.56 -0.21 -5.42
C TRP A 447 -19.85 0.43 -4.86
N HIS A 448 -20.47 -0.17 -3.84
CA HIS A 448 -21.76 0.33 -3.33
C HIS A 448 -21.63 1.45 -2.28
N LEU A 449 -20.48 1.59 -1.62
CA LEU A 449 -20.29 2.57 -0.54
C LEU A 449 -19.96 3.99 -1.04
N HIS A 450 -19.85 4.20 -2.35
CA HIS A 450 -19.53 5.51 -2.91
C HIS A 450 -20.40 5.81 -4.14
N LYS A 451 -20.91 7.05 -4.24
CA LYS A 451 -21.91 7.45 -5.25
C LYS A 451 -21.44 7.26 -6.69
N ASN A 452 -20.15 7.47 -6.96
CA ASN A 452 -19.56 7.29 -8.29
C ASN A 452 -19.27 5.82 -8.66
N GLY A 453 -19.56 4.85 -7.77
CA GLY A 453 -19.29 3.43 -8.02
C GLY A 453 -17.81 3.02 -7.97
N ILE A 454 -16.89 3.94 -7.63
CA ILE A 454 -15.45 3.70 -7.57
C ILE A 454 -15.03 3.41 -6.14
N PHE A 455 -14.20 2.38 -5.96
CA PHE A 455 -13.63 2.03 -4.67
C PHE A 455 -12.75 3.16 -4.12
N SER A 456 -12.96 3.51 -2.85
CA SER A 456 -12.02 4.33 -2.09
C SER A 456 -11.68 3.69 -0.75
N VAL A 457 -10.39 3.71 -0.38
CA VAL A 457 -9.91 3.23 0.92
C VAL A 457 -10.66 3.92 2.06
N ARG A 458 -10.95 5.22 1.91
CA ARG A 458 -11.72 6.01 2.88
C ARG A 458 -13.13 5.47 3.09
N SER A 459 -13.85 5.11 2.02
CA SER A 459 -15.20 4.56 2.13
C SER A 459 -15.21 3.18 2.81
N MET A 460 -14.24 2.32 2.49
CA MET A 460 -14.08 1.02 3.14
C MET A 460 -13.77 1.20 4.63
N TYR A 461 -12.80 2.05 4.97
CA TYR A 461 -12.43 2.33 6.35
C TYR A 461 -13.61 2.88 7.15
N ARG A 462 -14.34 3.86 6.60
CA ARG A 462 -15.53 4.44 7.25
C ARG A 462 -16.62 3.41 7.51
N TYR A 463 -16.81 2.46 6.60
CA TYR A 463 -17.76 1.37 6.81
C TYR A 463 -17.29 0.41 7.90
N LEU A 464 -16.02 0.01 7.87
CA LEU A 464 -15.45 -0.93 8.84
C LEU A 464 -15.38 -0.39 10.26
N VAL A 465 -15.13 0.92 10.42
CA VAL A 465 -15.05 1.57 11.73
C VAL A 465 -16.42 1.97 12.28
N ASN A 466 -17.47 1.94 11.45
CA ASN A 466 -18.79 2.42 11.85
C ASN A 466 -19.44 1.47 12.87
N ASN A 467 -19.58 1.97 14.09
CA ASN A 467 -20.25 1.24 15.18
C ASN A 467 -21.74 1.60 15.33
N GLY A 468 -22.32 2.34 14.37
CA GLY A 468 -23.73 2.78 14.40
C GLY A 468 -24.01 3.99 15.28
N VAL A 469 -23.04 4.39 16.11
CA VAL A 469 -23.13 5.55 17.00
C VAL A 469 -22.79 6.82 16.23
N LYS A 470 -23.67 7.82 16.28
CA LYS A 470 -23.40 9.19 15.80
C LYS A 470 -23.40 10.16 16.97
N VAL A 471 -22.36 10.98 17.03
CA VAL A 471 -22.19 12.00 18.07
C VAL A 471 -22.16 13.38 17.41
N SER A 472 -22.77 14.36 18.06
CA SER A 472 -22.71 15.76 17.62
C SER A 472 -21.26 16.22 17.40
N MET A 473 -21.06 16.94 16.29
CA MET A 473 -19.77 17.47 15.83
C MET A 473 -19.49 18.90 16.32
N GLU A 474 -20.34 19.48 17.15
CA GLU A 474 -20.23 20.86 17.66
C GLU A 474 -18.83 21.19 18.20
N ILE A 475 -18.28 20.33 19.06
CA ILE A 475 -16.92 20.49 19.62
C ILE A 475 -15.89 20.62 18.50
N TRP A 476 -16.01 19.80 17.47
CA TRP A 476 -15.05 19.72 16.38
C TRP A 476 -15.21 20.85 15.35
N GLN A 477 -16.44 21.34 15.16
CA GLN A 477 -16.79 22.45 14.26
C GLN A 477 -16.52 23.83 14.88
N SER A 478 -16.42 23.95 16.20
CA SER A 478 -16.10 25.21 16.90
C SER A 478 -14.76 25.83 16.43
N LYS A 479 -14.62 27.15 16.49
CA LYS A 479 -13.37 27.87 16.19
C LYS A 479 -12.39 27.89 17.39
N LEU A 480 -12.23 26.75 18.06
CA LEU A 480 -11.36 26.60 19.23
C LEU A 480 -10.02 25.92 18.89
N PRO A 481 -8.92 26.26 19.59
CA PRO A 481 -7.68 25.50 19.54
C PRO A 481 -7.89 24.01 19.85
N LEU A 482 -7.15 23.14 19.18
CA LEU A 482 -7.32 21.67 19.28
C LEU A 482 -7.15 21.15 20.72
N LYS A 483 -6.26 21.76 21.51
CA LYS A 483 -6.08 21.43 22.93
C LYS A 483 -7.38 21.62 23.73
N ILE A 484 -8.13 22.70 23.46
CA ILE A 484 -9.41 22.99 24.12
C ILE A 484 -10.48 22.02 23.62
N LYS A 485 -10.53 21.72 22.32
CA LYS A 485 -11.46 20.72 21.77
C LYS A 485 -11.29 19.34 22.40
N ILE A 486 -10.04 18.89 22.59
CA ILE A 486 -9.76 17.61 23.25
C ILE A 486 -10.16 17.65 24.73
N PHE A 487 -9.98 18.79 25.40
CA PHE A 487 -10.44 18.97 26.78
C PHE A 487 -11.97 18.88 26.89
N LEU A 488 -12.72 19.58 26.01
CA LEU A 488 -14.17 19.47 25.92
C LEU A 488 -14.62 18.03 25.60
N TRP A 489 -13.85 17.31 24.80
CA TRP A 489 -14.09 15.89 24.54
C TRP A 489 -13.93 15.03 25.81
N TYR A 490 -12.91 15.30 26.64
CA TYR A 490 -12.76 14.62 27.94
C TYR A 490 -13.92 14.92 28.89
N LEU A 491 -14.40 16.18 28.92
CA LEU A 491 -15.59 16.58 29.68
C LEU A 491 -16.82 15.78 29.25
N LYS A 492 -17.11 15.74 27.94
CA LYS A 492 -18.26 15.01 27.38
C LYS A 492 -18.19 13.50 27.61
N LYS A 493 -16.99 12.94 27.71
CA LYS A 493 -16.77 11.51 28.04
C LYS A 493 -16.76 11.22 29.54
N ALA A 494 -16.84 12.24 30.39
CA ALA A 494 -16.76 12.13 31.84
C ALA A 494 -15.48 11.43 32.36
N VAL A 495 -14.34 11.65 31.68
CA VAL A 495 -13.06 10.98 31.97
C VAL A 495 -11.99 11.89 32.61
N LEU A 496 -12.36 13.11 33.00
CA LEU A 496 -11.44 13.98 33.73
C LEU A 496 -11.10 13.41 35.10
N LEU A 497 -9.91 13.73 35.61
CA LEU A 497 -9.40 13.29 36.92
C LEU A 497 -9.98 14.12 38.07
N THR A 498 -11.31 14.26 38.11
CA THR A 498 -12.04 14.76 39.28
C THR A 498 -11.94 13.75 40.42
N LYS A 499 -12.08 14.19 41.67
CA LYS A 499 -11.85 13.30 42.83
C LYS A 499 -12.80 12.11 42.87
N ASP A 500 -14.02 12.21 42.36
CA ASP A 500 -14.92 11.07 42.18
C ASP A 500 -14.35 10.01 41.22
N ASN A 501 -13.82 10.44 40.08
CA ASN A 501 -13.16 9.59 39.09
C ASN A 501 -11.82 9.03 39.57
N LEU A 502 -11.04 9.81 40.32
CA LEU A 502 -9.84 9.31 41.00
C LEU A 502 -10.20 8.24 42.03
N GLY A 503 -11.30 8.42 42.78
CA GLY A 503 -11.82 7.42 43.71
C GLY A 503 -12.16 6.09 43.02
N ARG A 504 -12.72 6.14 41.80
CA ARG A 504 -12.95 4.94 40.96
C ARG A 504 -11.66 4.26 40.48
N LEU A 505 -10.54 4.98 40.51
CA LEU A 505 -9.20 4.50 40.17
C LEU A 505 -8.38 4.11 41.41
N ASN A 506 -9.05 3.81 42.53
CA ASN A 506 -8.44 3.43 43.82
C ASN A 506 -7.52 4.51 44.42
N TRP A 507 -7.81 5.79 44.18
CA TRP A 507 -7.16 6.87 44.90
C TRP A 507 -7.82 7.09 46.26
N HIS A 508 -7.01 7.13 47.33
CA HIS A 508 -7.46 7.16 48.73
C HIS A 508 -7.54 8.57 49.35
N GLY A 509 -7.44 9.63 48.56
CA GLY A 509 -7.54 10.99 49.09
C GLY A 509 -8.98 11.46 49.32
N VAL A 510 -9.10 12.64 49.94
CA VAL A 510 -10.39 13.27 50.27
C VAL A 510 -11.14 13.63 48.99
N LYS A 511 -12.42 13.24 48.88
CA LYS A 511 -13.28 13.43 47.69
C LYS A 511 -14.03 14.76 47.63
N SER A 512 -13.89 15.62 48.64
CA SER A 512 -14.52 16.93 48.68
C SER A 512 -13.80 17.93 47.77
N CYS A 513 -14.55 18.85 47.18
CA CYS A 513 -14.07 19.96 46.37
C CYS A 513 -13.24 20.91 47.24
N CYS A 514 -12.07 21.32 46.73
CA CYS A 514 -11.19 22.24 47.45
C CYS A 514 -11.79 23.64 47.65
N PHE A 515 -12.79 24.03 46.86
CA PHE A 515 -13.34 25.39 46.88
C PHE A 515 -14.55 25.54 47.82
N CYS A 516 -15.38 24.51 47.96
CA CYS A 516 -16.64 24.61 48.73
C CYS A 516 -16.97 23.39 49.60
N GLY A 517 -16.09 22.38 49.66
CA GLY A 517 -16.22 21.25 50.58
C GLY A 517 -17.21 20.15 50.19
N THR A 518 -18.06 20.35 49.17
CA THR A 518 -19.00 19.31 48.68
C THR A 518 -18.31 18.28 47.78
N SER A 519 -18.94 17.12 47.51
CA SER A 519 -18.35 16.08 46.65
C SER A 519 -17.92 16.61 45.28
N GLU A 520 -16.66 16.39 44.89
CA GLU A 520 -16.12 16.89 43.61
C GLU A 520 -16.44 15.94 42.47
N THR A 521 -17.46 16.30 41.69
CA THR A 521 -17.80 15.69 40.39
C THR A 521 -17.47 16.65 39.25
N ILE A 522 -17.47 16.18 38.00
CA ILE A 522 -17.27 17.04 36.82
C ILE A 522 -18.34 18.14 36.75
N GLN A 523 -19.61 17.77 36.95
CA GLN A 523 -20.70 18.75 36.93
C GLN A 523 -20.52 19.79 38.05
N HIS A 524 -20.14 19.34 39.24
CA HIS A 524 -19.89 20.23 40.35
C HIS A 524 -18.72 21.19 40.08
N LEU A 525 -17.57 20.66 39.63
CA LEU A 525 -16.36 21.45 39.42
C LEU A 525 -16.54 22.53 38.35
N PHE A 526 -17.32 22.26 37.30
CA PHE A 526 -17.49 23.18 36.18
C PHE A 526 -18.78 24.00 36.21
N LEU A 527 -19.85 23.58 36.92
CA LEU A 527 -21.16 24.24 36.86
C LEU A 527 -21.74 24.53 38.25
N ASP A 528 -21.74 23.56 39.17
CA ASP A 528 -22.52 23.71 40.41
C ASP A 528 -21.76 24.41 41.55
N CYS A 529 -20.43 24.34 41.55
CA CYS A 529 -19.57 24.93 42.57
C CYS A 529 -19.81 26.44 42.68
N SER A 530 -19.90 26.96 43.90
CA SER A 530 -20.08 28.40 44.16
C SER A 530 -19.04 29.25 43.45
N TYR A 531 -17.78 28.80 43.45
CA TYR A 531 -16.68 29.45 42.74
C TYR A 531 -16.82 29.38 41.21
N ALA A 532 -17.22 28.23 40.66
CA ALA A 532 -17.47 28.08 39.22
C ALA A 532 -18.62 28.98 38.76
N LYS A 533 -19.73 29.03 39.51
CA LYS A 533 -20.87 29.93 39.23
C LYS A 533 -20.47 31.40 39.25
N PHE A 534 -19.61 31.80 40.19
CA PHE A 534 -19.06 33.15 40.23
C PHE A 534 -18.25 33.45 38.95
N LEU A 535 -17.33 32.57 38.55
CA LEU A 535 -16.54 32.76 37.32
C LEU A 535 -17.41 32.82 36.06
N TRP A 536 -18.43 31.96 35.93
CA TRP A 536 -19.33 31.99 34.78
C TRP A 536 -20.19 33.26 34.71
N ARG A 537 -20.42 33.94 35.83
CA ARG A 537 -21.12 35.24 35.85
C ARG A 537 -20.21 36.41 35.46
N THR A 538 -18.89 36.22 35.53
CA THR A 538 -17.89 37.25 35.15
C THR A 538 -17.49 37.23 33.69
N VAL A 539 -17.85 36.17 32.96
CA VAL A 539 -17.63 35.99 31.52
C VAL A 539 -18.95 36.18 30.80
#